data_AF-A0A6J0PBA4-F1
#
_entry.id   AF-A0A6J0PBA4-F1
#
_cell.length_a   1.000
_cell.length_b   1.000
_cell.length_c   1.000
_cell.angle_alpha   90.00
_cell.angle_beta   90.00
_cell.angle_gamma   90.00
#
_symmetry.space_group_name_H-M   'P 1'
#
loop_
_entity.id
_entity.type
_entity.pdbx_description
1 polymer ?
#
loop_
_entity_poly.entity_id
_entity_poly.type
_entity_poly.pdbx_seq_one_letter_code
_entity_poly.pdbx_strand_id
1 'polypeptide(L)'
;MAPTRSMVLKILVASATLAAAALLLLDLAARIGGTSGGCDAFLSEIPAPLANSTDLDAAFRELIARNWLSPGGRAICVGPGSGAAAAAAQRLGFRTATVAAPPAPAAASLAAASFDLAFSAALDRARVPARVVLEMERVLRPGRVGAVLQLVSGPGLMKAAAPVASLLRSSEVIGARAVNGSAMVVFKKRGPPGSASSGLGGGTCDNAMTKTPLVFDEIIELARAALLLRGAFW
;
A
#
# COMPACT_ATOMS: atom_id res chain seq x y z
N MET A 1 -17.97 20.52 -53.21
CA MET A 1 -17.78 21.26 -51.95
C MET A 1 -17.00 20.38 -50.99
N ALA A 2 -15.72 20.68 -50.76
CA ALA A 2 -14.87 19.91 -49.85
C ALA A 2 -15.13 20.35 -48.40
N PRO A 3 -15.26 19.42 -47.44
CA PRO A 3 -15.44 19.79 -46.04
C PRO A 3 -14.18 20.51 -45.54
N THR A 4 -14.36 21.71 -44.99
CA THR A 4 -13.27 22.47 -44.38
C THR A 4 -12.69 21.68 -43.20
N ARG A 5 -11.36 21.67 -43.08
CA ARG A 5 -10.58 20.89 -42.09
C ARG A 5 -11.07 21.02 -40.63
N SER A 6 -11.80 22.10 -40.33
CA SER A 6 -12.44 22.37 -39.03
C SER A 6 -13.64 21.47 -38.72
N MET A 7 -14.42 21.08 -39.72
CA MET A 7 -15.59 20.19 -39.52
C MET A 7 -15.16 18.74 -39.27
N VAL A 8 -14.08 18.28 -39.93
CA VAL A 8 -13.54 16.93 -39.74
C VAL A 8 -13.03 16.72 -38.31
N LEU A 9 -12.38 17.75 -37.73
CA LEU A 9 -11.88 17.70 -36.36
C LEU A 9 -13.01 17.65 -35.33
N LYS A 10 -14.10 18.41 -35.53
CA LYS A 10 -15.27 18.40 -34.63
C LYS A 10 -16.00 17.05 -34.64
N ILE A 11 -16.09 16.42 -35.81
CA ILE A 11 -16.69 15.07 -35.95
C ILE A 11 -15.81 14.02 -35.26
N LEU A 12 -14.49 14.11 -35.38
CA LEU A 12 -13.54 13.21 -34.68
C LEU A 12 -13.61 13.35 -33.15
N VAL A 13 -13.71 14.58 -32.63
CA VAL A 13 -13.79 14.82 -31.18
C VAL A 13 -15.13 14.34 -30.62
N ALA A 14 -16.25 14.56 -31.32
CA ALA A 14 -17.56 14.07 -30.90
C ALA A 14 -17.64 12.53 -30.88
N SER A 15 -16.96 11.86 -31.82
CA SER A 15 -16.83 10.40 -31.88
C SER A 15 -16.04 9.83 -30.68
N ALA A 16 -14.92 10.45 -30.32
CA ALA A 16 -14.10 10.01 -29.19
C ALA A 16 -14.82 10.16 -27.84
N THR A 17 -15.61 11.21 -27.66
CA THR A 17 -16.40 11.42 -26.44
C THR A 17 -17.55 10.41 -26.29
N LEU A 18 -18.17 10.01 -27.41
CA LEU A 18 -19.25 9.02 -27.40
C LEU A 18 -18.73 7.62 -27.05
N ALA A 19 -17.54 7.26 -27.53
CA ALA A 19 -16.88 5.99 -27.22
C ALA A 19 -16.47 5.89 -25.73
N ALA A 20 -15.96 6.98 -25.14
CA ALA A 20 -15.63 7.02 -23.72
C ALA A 20 -16.87 6.90 -22.82
N ALA A 21 -17.98 7.55 -23.20
CA ALA A 21 -19.25 7.42 -22.49
C ALA A 21 -19.84 6.00 -22.60
N ALA A 22 -19.72 5.36 -23.76
CA ALA A 22 -20.15 3.97 -23.95
C ALA A 22 -19.34 2.98 -23.11
N LEU A 23 -18.02 3.19 -22.96
CA LEU A 23 -17.17 2.37 -22.07
C LEU A 23 -17.53 2.56 -20.59
N LEU A 24 -17.88 3.79 -20.17
CA LEU A 24 -18.35 4.06 -18.82
C LEU A 24 -19.73 3.44 -18.55
N LEU A 25 -20.62 3.40 -19.55
CA LEU A 25 -21.92 2.74 -19.44
C LEU A 25 -21.80 1.21 -19.45
N LEU A 26 -20.83 0.63 -20.17
CA LEU A 26 -20.52 -0.80 -20.08
C LEU A 26 -19.98 -1.19 -18.70
N ASP A 27 -19.09 -0.38 -18.09
CA ASP A 27 -18.58 -0.62 -16.73
C ASP A 27 -19.68 -0.46 -15.67
N LEU A 28 -20.63 0.45 -15.88
CA LEU A 28 -21.77 0.63 -14.99
C LEU A 28 -22.81 -0.50 -15.14
N ALA A 29 -23.07 -0.96 -16.37
CA ALA A 29 -23.96 -2.10 -16.61
C ALA A 29 -23.38 -3.42 -16.04
N ALA A 30 -22.06 -3.60 -16.10
CA ALA A 30 -21.37 -4.71 -15.44
C ALA A 30 -21.49 -4.68 -13.91
N ARG A 31 -21.70 -3.50 -13.31
CA ARG A 31 -21.89 -3.32 -11.86
C ARG A 31 -23.32 -3.49 -11.36
N ILE A 32 -24.33 -3.32 -12.21
CA ILE A 32 -25.75 -3.38 -11.81
C ILE A 32 -26.37 -4.78 -12.02
N GLY A 33 -25.77 -5.63 -12.87
CA GLY A 33 -26.29 -6.97 -13.19
C GLY A 33 -26.09 -8.06 -12.12
N GLY A 34 -25.69 -7.72 -10.89
CA GLY A 34 -25.15 -8.69 -9.93
C GLY A 34 -25.81 -8.69 -8.55
N THR A 35 -27.12 -8.54 -8.43
CA THR A 35 -27.80 -8.82 -7.14
C THR A 35 -29.19 -9.40 -7.35
N SER A 36 -29.30 -10.74 -7.30
CA SER A 36 -30.53 -11.38 -6.82
C SER A 36 -30.17 -12.59 -5.97
N GLY A 37 -30.38 -12.43 -4.66
CA GLY A 37 -30.74 -13.43 -3.67
C GLY A 37 -30.04 -14.80 -3.71
N GLY A 38 -29.16 -15.03 -2.75
CA GLY A 38 -28.73 -16.39 -2.42
C GLY A 38 -27.63 -16.38 -1.38
N CYS A 39 -27.98 -16.72 -0.14
CA CYS A 39 -27.02 -17.36 0.76
C CYS A 39 -26.52 -18.62 0.04
N ASP A 40 -25.23 -18.92 0.13
CA ASP A 40 -24.58 -20.09 -0.47
C ASP A 40 -24.09 -19.92 -1.91
N ALA A 41 -23.01 -19.17 -2.10
CA ALA A 41 -22.13 -19.39 -3.23
C ALA A 41 -20.69 -18.99 -2.90
N PHE A 42 -19.89 -19.98 -2.52
CA PHE A 42 -18.43 -19.97 -2.52
C PHE A 42 -17.97 -19.92 -4.00
N LEU A 43 -18.21 -18.80 -4.70
CA LEU A 43 -17.68 -18.63 -6.04
C LEU A 43 -16.27 -18.09 -5.93
N SER A 44 -15.34 -18.91 -6.41
CA SER A 44 -14.00 -18.55 -6.83
C SER A 44 -13.99 -17.21 -7.57
N GLU A 45 -13.82 -16.12 -6.84
CA GLU A 45 -12.98 -15.05 -7.36
C GLU A 45 -11.63 -15.72 -7.63
N ILE A 46 -11.25 -15.79 -8.91
CA ILE A 46 -9.88 -16.13 -9.29
C ILE A 46 -9.00 -15.24 -8.42
N PRO A 47 -8.24 -15.79 -7.45
CA PRO A 47 -7.44 -14.94 -6.60
C PRO A 47 -6.55 -14.16 -7.54
N ALA A 48 -6.60 -12.83 -7.47
CA ALA A 48 -5.68 -12.02 -8.26
C ALA A 48 -4.25 -12.59 -8.11
N PRO A 49 -3.37 -12.51 -9.09
CA PRO A 49 -2.03 -13.08 -8.94
C PRO A 49 -1.33 -12.48 -7.71
N LEU A 50 -0.60 -13.30 -6.95
CA LEU A 50 0.30 -12.79 -5.90
C LEU A 50 1.25 -11.75 -6.52
N ALA A 51 1.76 -10.81 -5.72
CA ALA A 51 2.80 -9.89 -6.18
C ALA A 51 3.93 -10.71 -6.85
N ASN A 52 4.22 -10.39 -8.10
CA ASN A 52 5.25 -11.11 -8.85
C ASN A 52 6.65 -10.73 -8.31
N SER A 53 7.70 -11.42 -8.75
CA SER A 53 9.07 -11.16 -8.29
C SER A 53 9.53 -9.73 -8.59
N THR A 54 9.10 -9.16 -9.72
CA THR A 54 9.46 -7.79 -10.13
C THR A 54 8.83 -6.71 -9.26
N ASP A 55 7.60 -6.92 -8.79
CA ASP A 55 6.87 -5.97 -7.94
C ASP A 55 7.48 -5.96 -6.53
N LEU A 56 7.86 -7.13 -6.03
CA LEU A 56 8.56 -7.26 -4.75
C LEU A 56 9.93 -6.59 -4.81
N ASP A 57 10.72 -6.83 -5.86
CA ASP A 57 12.03 -6.19 -6.03
C ASP A 57 11.89 -4.66 -6.14
N ALA A 58 10.88 -4.16 -6.87
CA ALA A 58 10.57 -2.74 -6.96
C ALA A 58 10.17 -2.15 -5.60
N ALA A 59 9.36 -2.85 -4.82
CA ALA A 59 8.93 -2.42 -3.49
C ALA A 59 10.12 -2.25 -2.54
N PHE A 60 11.02 -3.24 -2.45
CA PHE A 60 12.20 -3.13 -1.61
C PHE A 60 13.18 -2.06 -2.09
N ARG A 61 13.35 -1.88 -3.41
CA ARG A 61 14.16 -0.77 -3.96
C ARG A 61 13.57 0.58 -3.59
N GLU A 62 12.25 0.74 -3.64
CA GLU A 62 11.57 1.97 -3.24
C GLU A 62 11.81 2.28 -1.74
N LEU A 63 11.75 1.26 -0.88
CA LEU A 63 12.06 1.42 0.57
C LEU A 63 13.50 1.88 0.81
N ILE A 64 14.46 1.35 0.05
CA ILE A 64 15.88 1.74 0.12
C ILE A 64 16.06 3.17 -0.42
N ALA A 65 15.48 3.48 -1.58
CA ALA A 65 15.62 4.78 -2.25
C ALA A 65 15.12 5.93 -1.38
N ARG A 66 14.08 5.70 -0.57
CA ARG A 66 13.53 6.70 0.37
C ARG A 66 14.22 6.72 1.72
N ASN A 67 15.28 5.93 1.90
CA ASN A 67 15.99 5.81 3.16
C ASN A 67 15.09 5.36 4.33
N TRP A 68 14.00 4.65 4.04
CA TRP A 68 13.16 3.98 5.05
C TRP A 68 13.79 2.67 5.50
N LEU A 69 14.70 2.12 4.70
CA LEU A 69 15.39 0.87 4.97
C LEU A 69 16.87 0.99 4.60
N SER A 70 17.76 0.73 5.56
CA SER A 70 19.19 0.62 5.29
C SER A 70 19.51 -0.77 4.73
N PRO A 71 20.34 -0.88 3.68
CA PRO A 71 20.76 -2.18 3.14
C PRO A 71 21.42 -3.07 4.21
N GLY A 72 21.24 -4.39 4.10
CA GLY A 72 21.91 -5.36 4.98
C GLY A 72 21.26 -5.58 6.36
N GLY A 73 20.13 -4.93 6.64
CA GLY A 73 19.36 -5.14 7.87
C GLY A 73 18.72 -6.54 7.97
N ARG A 74 18.18 -6.86 9.16
CA ARG A 74 17.37 -8.08 9.33
C ARG A 74 15.93 -7.83 8.91
N ALA A 75 15.45 -8.57 7.93
CA ALA A 75 14.08 -8.48 7.43
C ALA A 75 13.28 -9.73 7.77
N ILE A 76 11.98 -9.56 8.01
CA ILE A 76 11.05 -10.67 8.16
C ILE A 76 9.85 -10.47 7.24
N CYS A 77 9.50 -11.50 6.50
CA CYS A 77 8.32 -11.50 5.64
C CYS A 77 7.19 -12.31 6.30
N VAL A 78 6.02 -11.69 6.49
CA VAL A 78 4.90 -12.25 7.27
C VAL A 78 3.64 -12.36 6.41
N GLY A 79 2.99 -13.52 6.51
CA GLY A 79 1.71 -13.81 5.86
C GLY A 79 1.83 -14.41 4.45
N PRO A 80 0.73 -14.36 3.67
CA PRO A 80 0.72 -14.87 2.30
C PRO A 80 1.78 -14.19 1.42
N GLY A 81 2.46 -14.98 0.59
CA GLY A 81 3.54 -14.48 -0.27
C GLY A 81 4.87 -14.21 0.44
N SER A 82 5.00 -14.54 1.74
CA SER A 82 6.24 -14.32 2.51
C SER A 82 7.48 -15.00 1.94
N GLY A 83 7.35 -16.20 1.37
CA GLY A 83 8.47 -16.89 0.71
C GLY A 83 9.03 -16.12 -0.49
N ALA A 84 8.16 -15.65 -1.38
CA ALA A 84 8.54 -14.83 -2.52
C ALA A 84 9.14 -13.49 -2.10
N ALA A 85 8.52 -12.84 -1.09
CA ALA A 85 9.03 -11.59 -0.53
C ALA A 85 10.41 -11.74 0.12
N ALA A 86 10.65 -12.84 0.82
CA ALA A 86 11.96 -13.11 1.41
C ALA A 86 13.02 -13.41 0.37
N ALA A 87 12.67 -14.11 -0.72
CA ALA A 87 13.58 -14.31 -1.84
C ALA A 87 13.96 -12.97 -2.50
N ALA A 88 13.00 -12.05 -2.66
CA ALA A 88 13.25 -10.69 -3.17
C ALA A 88 14.16 -9.88 -2.25
N ALA A 89 13.89 -9.87 -0.95
CA ALA A 89 14.75 -9.20 0.02
C ALA A 89 16.17 -9.80 0.07
N GLN A 90 16.34 -11.13 -0.06
CA GLN A 90 17.67 -11.75 -0.14
C GLN A 90 18.48 -11.30 -1.36
N ARG A 91 17.84 -11.17 -2.53
CA ARG A 91 18.50 -10.64 -3.75
C ARG A 91 19.03 -9.22 -3.56
N LEU A 92 18.45 -8.46 -2.63
CA LEU A 92 18.86 -7.09 -2.30
C LEU A 92 19.77 -7.02 -1.07
N GLY A 93 20.27 -8.16 -0.59
CA GLY A 93 21.29 -8.24 0.46
C GLY A 93 20.76 -8.27 1.89
N PHE A 94 19.45 -8.43 2.11
CA PHE A 94 18.89 -8.55 3.46
C PHE A 94 19.05 -9.96 4.01
N ARG A 95 19.33 -10.06 5.32
CA ARG A 95 19.19 -11.33 6.06
C ARG A 95 17.71 -11.53 6.37
N THR A 96 17.08 -12.50 5.73
CA THR A 96 15.63 -12.67 5.81
C THR A 96 15.20 -13.86 6.67
N ALA A 97 14.07 -13.69 7.35
CA ALA A 97 13.28 -14.76 7.93
C ALA A 97 11.86 -14.75 7.32
N THR A 98 11.19 -15.89 7.30
CA THR A 98 9.82 -16.03 6.76
C THR A 98 8.86 -16.55 7.81
N VAL A 99 7.63 -16.06 7.79
CA VAL A 99 6.49 -16.59 8.55
C VAL A 99 5.29 -16.66 7.64
N ALA A 100 4.99 -17.86 7.13
CA ALA A 100 3.89 -18.06 6.19
C ALA A 100 2.50 -17.89 6.82
N ALA A 101 2.32 -18.27 8.09
CA ALA A 101 1.04 -18.19 8.79
C ALA A 101 1.22 -17.92 10.29
N PRO A 102 0.69 -16.80 10.82
CA PRO A 102 0.57 -16.60 12.26
C PRO A 102 -0.71 -17.25 12.82
N PRO A 103 -0.67 -18.10 13.86
CA PRO A 103 0.49 -18.76 14.46
C PRO A 103 0.56 -20.24 14.05
N ALA A 104 1.46 -20.59 13.14
CA ALA A 104 2.07 -21.92 13.19
C ALA A 104 2.91 -22.01 14.49
N PRO A 105 3.15 -23.20 15.06
CA PRO A 105 4.00 -23.36 16.26
C PRO A 105 5.41 -22.76 16.10
N ALA A 106 5.86 -22.51 14.85
CA ALA A 106 7.10 -21.79 14.55
C ALA A 106 7.02 -20.25 14.70
N ALA A 107 5.85 -19.62 14.69
CA ALA A 107 5.73 -18.17 14.92
C ALA A 107 6.03 -17.79 16.38
N ALA A 108 5.82 -18.72 17.31
CA ALA A 108 6.17 -18.56 18.72
C ALA A 108 7.69 -18.56 18.99
N SER A 109 8.53 -18.97 18.03
CA SER A 109 9.99 -19.00 18.19
C SER A 109 10.70 -17.73 17.75
N LEU A 110 10.00 -16.78 17.11
CA LEU A 110 10.61 -15.53 16.68
C LEU A 110 10.69 -14.54 17.83
N ALA A 111 11.93 -14.18 18.18
CA ALA A 111 12.21 -13.19 19.20
C ALA A 111 11.54 -11.85 18.85
N ALA A 112 10.81 -11.29 19.83
CA ALA A 112 10.25 -9.95 19.73
C ALA A 112 11.37 -8.91 19.52
N ALA A 113 11.06 -7.78 18.90
CA ALA A 113 11.99 -6.66 18.72
C ALA A 113 13.37 -7.06 18.15
N SER A 114 13.38 -7.91 17.13
CA SER A 114 14.59 -8.43 16.53
C SER A 114 14.83 -7.95 15.09
N PHE A 115 13.81 -7.51 14.39
CA PHE A 115 13.93 -7.19 12.97
C PHE A 115 13.97 -5.67 12.73
N ASP A 116 14.72 -5.29 11.70
CA ASP A 116 14.81 -3.92 11.21
C ASP A 116 13.76 -3.61 10.13
N LEU A 117 13.21 -4.67 9.52
CA LEU A 117 12.12 -4.59 8.56
C LEU A 117 11.12 -5.74 8.79
N ALA A 118 9.83 -5.44 8.77
CA ALA A 118 8.77 -6.43 8.64
C ALA A 118 7.94 -6.13 7.39
N PHE A 119 7.79 -7.11 6.51
CA PHE A 119 7.15 -6.94 5.21
C PHE A 119 5.98 -7.92 5.05
N SER A 120 4.86 -7.46 4.53
CA SER A 120 3.75 -8.33 4.10
C SER A 120 3.40 -8.05 2.64
N ALA A 121 3.32 -9.10 1.81
CA ALA A 121 3.15 -8.98 0.36
C ALA A 121 1.68 -8.99 -0.09
N ALA A 122 0.77 -9.45 0.77
CA ALA A 122 -0.64 -9.66 0.43
C ALA A 122 -1.48 -9.67 1.71
N LEU A 123 -1.52 -8.52 2.39
CA LEU A 123 -2.30 -8.38 3.63
C LEU A 123 -3.81 -8.55 3.38
N ASP A 124 -4.28 -8.13 2.21
CA ASP A 124 -5.64 -8.31 1.68
C ASP A 124 -6.07 -9.78 1.60
N ARG A 125 -5.12 -10.72 1.54
CA ARG A 125 -5.37 -12.17 1.46
C ARG A 125 -5.14 -12.90 2.76
N ALA A 126 -4.72 -12.20 3.80
CA ALA A 126 -4.57 -12.81 5.11
C ALA A 126 -5.96 -13.14 5.67
N ARG A 127 -6.14 -14.36 6.19
CA ARG A 127 -7.40 -14.75 6.87
C ARG A 127 -7.77 -13.80 8.01
N VAL A 128 -6.76 -13.28 8.71
CA VAL A 128 -6.92 -12.32 9.80
C VAL A 128 -5.84 -11.24 9.66
N PRO A 129 -6.09 -10.16 8.88
CA PRO A 129 -5.11 -9.09 8.63
C PRO A 129 -4.55 -8.47 9.92
N ALA A 130 -5.41 -8.28 10.92
CA ALA A 130 -5.01 -7.76 12.24
C ALA A 130 -3.90 -8.60 12.89
N ARG A 131 -3.94 -9.93 12.76
CA ARG A 131 -2.90 -10.81 13.34
C ARG A 131 -1.56 -10.65 12.61
N VAL A 132 -1.59 -10.47 11.29
CA VAL A 132 -0.37 -10.23 10.51
C VAL A 132 0.26 -8.91 10.93
N VAL A 133 -0.53 -7.83 11.01
CA VAL A 133 -0.04 -6.51 11.44
C VAL A 133 0.51 -6.55 12.86
N LEU A 134 -0.20 -7.18 13.81
CA LEU A 134 0.28 -7.31 15.19
C LEU A 134 1.58 -8.12 15.28
N GLU A 135 1.73 -9.17 14.48
CA GLU A 135 2.97 -9.94 14.44
C GLU A 135 4.11 -9.11 13.86
N MET A 136 3.87 -8.31 12.81
CA MET A 136 4.85 -7.36 12.28
C MET A 136 5.26 -6.34 13.35
N GLU A 137 4.31 -5.77 14.09
CA GLU A 137 4.62 -4.85 15.19
C GLU A 137 5.43 -5.52 16.31
N ARG A 138 5.13 -6.77 16.65
CA ARG A 138 5.83 -7.52 17.71
C ARG A 138 7.30 -7.77 17.37
N VAL A 139 7.59 -8.22 16.14
CA VAL A 139 8.93 -8.61 15.70
C VAL A 139 9.82 -7.41 15.38
N LEU A 140 9.24 -6.25 15.05
CA LEU A 140 9.97 -5.03 14.78
C LEU A 140 10.63 -4.44 16.02
N ARG A 141 11.86 -3.96 15.85
CA ARG A 141 12.52 -3.11 16.86
C ARG A 141 11.84 -1.73 16.93
N PRO A 142 11.83 -1.08 18.11
CA PRO A 142 11.37 0.30 18.20
C PRO A 142 12.13 1.20 17.22
N GLY A 143 11.41 2.12 16.57
CA GLY A 143 11.98 3.04 15.57
C GLY A 143 12.27 2.41 14.20
N ARG A 144 12.01 1.11 14.00
CA ARG A 144 12.16 0.43 12.71
C ARG A 144 10.86 0.39 11.91
N VAL A 145 10.96 0.00 10.65
CA VAL A 145 9.92 0.19 9.64
C VAL A 145 9.24 -1.13 9.28
N GLY A 146 7.93 -1.10 9.15
CA GLY A 146 7.14 -2.15 8.52
C GLY A 146 6.54 -1.65 7.21
N ALA A 147 6.34 -2.56 6.26
CA ALA A 147 5.73 -2.26 4.98
C ALA A 147 4.71 -3.33 4.58
N VAL A 148 3.58 -2.88 4.05
CA VAL A 148 2.49 -3.71 3.57
C VAL A 148 2.28 -3.40 2.10
N LEU A 149 2.48 -4.38 1.25
CA LEU A 149 2.11 -4.34 -0.16
C LEU A 149 0.73 -4.99 -0.33
N GLN A 150 -0.16 -4.31 -1.02
CA GLN A 150 -1.50 -4.78 -1.35
C GLN A 150 -1.76 -4.48 -2.82
N LEU A 151 -2.39 -5.41 -3.52
CA LEU A 151 -2.86 -5.14 -4.86
C LEU A 151 -4.05 -4.18 -4.77
N VAL A 152 -4.04 -3.09 -5.53
CA VAL A 152 -5.16 -2.14 -5.52
C VAL A 152 -5.74 -2.04 -6.92
N SER A 153 -6.99 -2.44 -7.06
CA SER A 153 -7.76 -2.20 -8.27
C SER A 153 -8.39 -0.80 -8.18
N GLY A 154 -7.78 0.17 -8.86
CA GLY A 154 -8.31 1.54 -8.97
C GLY A 154 -7.66 2.60 -8.06
N PRO A 155 -8.11 3.87 -8.16
CA PRO A 155 -7.38 5.00 -7.60
C PRO A 155 -7.60 5.15 -6.09
N GLY A 156 -6.50 5.14 -5.34
CA GLY A 156 -6.42 5.81 -4.05
C GLY A 156 -5.49 5.10 -3.06
N LEU A 157 -4.24 5.55 -2.97
CA LEU A 157 -3.32 5.17 -1.88
C LEU A 157 -3.97 5.38 -0.50
N MET A 158 -4.86 6.36 -0.38
CA MET A 158 -5.68 6.61 0.83
C MET A 158 -6.54 5.40 1.21
N LYS A 159 -7.18 4.74 0.24
CA LYS A 159 -8.00 3.55 0.48
C LYS A 159 -7.17 2.35 0.93
N ALA A 160 -5.89 2.28 0.54
CA ALA A 160 -4.97 1.24 1.00
C ALA A 160 -4.38 1.56 2.39
N ALA A 161 -4.12 2.85 2.69
CA ALA A 161 -3.49 3.28 3.93
C ALA A 161 -4.43 3.25 5.13
N ALA A 162 -5.69 3.66 4.97
CA ALA A 162 -6.64 3.75 6.09
C ALA A 162 -6.90 2.40 6.81
N PRO A 163 -7.11 1.27 6.09
CA PRO A 163 -7.25 -0.04 6.74
C PRO A 163 -5.98 -0.49 7.47
N VAL A 164 -4.81 -0.16 6.95
CA VAL A 164 -3.55 -0.49 7.63
C VAL A 164 -3.41 0.35 8.90
N ALA A 165 -3.68 1.66 8.81
CA ALA A 165 -3.58 2.57 9.94
C ALA A 165 -4.50 2.15 11.11
N SER A 166 -5.70 1.67 10.83
CA SER A 166 -6.63 1.21 11.88
C SER A 166 -6.21 -0.08 12.58
N LEU A 167 -5.31 -0.86 11.99
CA LEU A 167 -4.79 -2.10 12.56
C LEU A 167 -3.53 -1.89 13.42
N LEU A 168 -2.84 -0.76 13.28
CA LEU A 168 -1.61 -0.46 14.03
C LEU A 168 -1.94 -0.03 15.47
N ARG A 169 -1.27 -0.65 16.44
CA ARG A 169 -1.43 -0.30 17.87
C ARG A 169 -0.26 0.48 18.45
N SER A 170 0.95 0.16 18.00
CA SER A 170 2.21 0.68 18.53
C SER A 170 3.07 1.35 17.47
N SER A 171 2.48 1.64 16.31
CA SER A 171 3.16 2.15 15.13
C SER A 171 2.34 3.27 14.49
N GLU A 172 2.98 4.01 13.59
CA GLU A 172 2.36 5.10 12.84
C GLU A 172 2.69 4.98 11.36
N VAL A 173 1.71 5.26 10.50
CA VAL A 173 1.94 5.30 9.04
C VAL A 173 2.80 6.51 8.71
N ILE A 174 3.94 6.27 8.07
CA ILE A 174 4.88 7.32 7.64
C ILE A 174 4.81 7.59 6.13
N GLY A 175 4.12 6.75 5.36
CA GLY A 175 3.95 6.97 3.93
C GLY A 175 3.14 5.90 3.22
N ALA A 176 2.71 6.20 2.00
CA ALA A 176 2.11 5.25 1.07
C ALA A 176 2.60 5.55 -0.37
N ARG A 177 2.80 4.50 -1.17
CA ARG A 177 3.33 4.59 -2.55
C ARG A 177 2.64 3.61 -3.48
N ALA A 178 2.55 3.98 -4.76
CA ALA A 178 2.19 3.05 -5.80
C ALA A 178 3.46 2.37 -6.32
N VAL A 179 3.45 1.04 -6.41
CA VAL A 179 4.54 0.22 -6.93
C VAL A 179 3.93 -0.78 -7.90
N ASN A 180 4.18 -0.61 -9.21
CA ASN A 180 3.71 -1.51 -10.27
C ASN A 180 2.21 -1.92 -10.18
N GLY A 181 1.33 -0.96 -9.91
CA GLY A 181 -0.11 -1.24 -9.76
C GLY A 181 -0.54 -1.82 -8.40
N SER A 182 0.40 -2.00 -7.47
CA SER A 182 0.13 -2.27 -6.06
C SER A 182 0.29 -0.99 -5.22
N ALA A 183 -0.34 -0.93 -4.06
CA ALA A 183 -0.07 0.09 -3.06
C ALA A 183 0.80 -0.49 -1.94
N MET A 184 1.90 0.19 -1.65
CA MET A 184 2.76 -0.06 -0.51
C MET A 184 2.47 0.97 0.57
N VAL A 185 2.02 0.52 1.74
CA VAL A 185 1.83 1.35 2.94
C VAL A 185 3.00 1.08 3.88
N VAL A 186 3.62 2.14 4.38
CA VAL A 186 4.83 2.06 5.21
C VAL A 186 4.54 2.69 6.57
N PHE A 187 4.91 1.98 7.63
CA PHE A 187 4.70 2.40 9.00
C PHE A 187 5.98 2.26 9.82
N LYS A 188 6.10 3.06 10.88
CA LYS A 188 7.24 3.03 11.80
C LYS A 188 6.76 2.65 13.20
N LYS A 189 7.43 1.68 13.81
CA LYS A 189 7.18 1.30 15.20
C LYS A 189 7.61 2.42 16.13
N ARG A 190 6.75 2.81 17.06
CA ARG A 190 7.06 3.83 18.06
C ARG A 190 8.18 3.36 18.99
N GLY A 191 8.98 4.31 19.45
CA GLY A 191 9.97 4.09 20.50
C GLY A 191 9.30 3.71 21.82
N PRO A 192 9.99 3.04 22.76
CA PRO A 192 9.51 2.95 24.14
C PRO A 192 9.22 4.37 24.67
N PRO A 193 8.16 4.56 25.46
CA PRO A 193 7.90 5.85 26.11
C PRO A 193 9.10 6.20 27.01
N GLY A 194 9.92 7.16 26.57
CA GLY A 194 11.21 7.49 27.18
C GLY A 194 12.36 7.64 26.18
N SER A 195 12.26 7.05 24.97
CA SER A 195 13.14 7.41 23.85
C SER A 195 12.55 8.60 23.11
N ALA A 196 12.55 9.76 23.75
CA ALA A 196 12.21 11.02 23.11
C ALA A 196 13.17 11.24 21.94
N SER A 197 12.66 11.19 20.71
CA SER A 197 13.24 12.02 19.65
C SER A 197 12.92 13.45 20.05
N SER A 198 13.92 14.18 20.50
CA SER A 198 13.87 15.60 20.84
C SER A 198 13.37 16.41 19.64
N GLY A 199 12.05 16.51 19.49
CA GLY A 199 11.39 17.62 18.81
C GLY A 199 11.00 18.61 19.90
N LEU A 200 11.75 19.70 19.98
CA LEU A 200 11.45 20.83 20.87
C LEU A 200 10.01 21.29 20.63
N GLY A 201 9.19 21.29 21.69
CA GLY A 201 7.84 21.82 21.68
C GLY A 201 7.21 21.65 23.06
N GLY A 202 7.25 22.73 23.85
CA GLY A 202 6.75 22.81 25.21
C GLY A 202 5.29 22.40 25.36
N GLY A 203 4.95 21.95 26.56
CA GLY A 203 3.68 21.33 26.87
C GLY A 203 2.48 22.27 26.85
N THR A 204 1.34 21.69 26.53
CA THR A 204 0.04 21.91 27.17
C THR A 204 -0.81 20.68 26.89
N CYS A 205 -1.60 20.27 27.89
CA CYS A 205 -2.57 19.20 27.77
C CYS A 205 -3.77 19.70 26.96
N ASP A 206 -3.67 19.66 25.64
CA ASP A 206 -4.79 20.01 24.77
C ASP A 206 -5.24 18.79 23.96
N ASN A 207 -6.55 18.58 23.97
CA ASN A 207 -7.26 17.51 23.29
C ASN A 207 -6.78 17.36 21.84
N ALA A 208 -6.08 16.26 21.55
CA ALA A 208 -5.58 15.96 20.21
C ALA A 208 -6.71 15.49 19.28
N MET A 209 -7.57 16.41 18.89
CA MET A 209 -8.26 16.34 17.61
C MET A 209 -7.37 17.03 16.57
N THR A 210 -7.16 16.37 15.44
CA THR A 210 -6.49 16.87 14.22
C THR A 210 -4.98 17.10 14.30
N LYS A 211 -4.18 16.03 14.16
CA LYS A 211 -3.01 16.11 13.29
C LYS A 211 -3.30 15.25 12.08
N THR A 212 -3.63 15.89 10.96
CA THR A 212 -3.59 15.25 9.66
C THR A 212 -2.20 14.63 9.50
N PRO A 213 -2.07 13.31 9.27
CA PRO A 213 -0.78 12.71 9.04
C PRO A 213 -0.09 13.41 7.86
N LEU A 214 1.21 13.67 7.98
CA LEU A 214 2.08 14.29 6.97
C LEU A 214 2.00 13.60 5.59
N VAL A 215 1.40 12.41 5.53
CA VAL A 215 0.99 11.67 4.32
C VAL A 215 0.10 12.51 3.39
N PHE A 216 -0.72 13.42 3.93
CA PHE A 216 -1.62 14.24 3.11
C PHE A 216 -0.87 15.31 2.32
N ASP A 217 0.18 15.93 2.87
CA ASP A 217 0.90 17.03 2.18
C ASP A 217 1.63 16.54 0.93
N GLU A 218 2.27 15.37 1.00
CA GLU A 218 3.01 14.81 -0.14
C GLU A 218 2.06 14.32 -1.25
N ILE A 219 0.87 13.83 -0.88
CA ILE A 219 -0.17 13.41 -1.84
C ILE A 219 -0.90 14.63 -2.43
N ILE A 220 -1.10 15.68 -1.64
CA ILE A 220 -1.61 16.97 -2.11
C ILE A 220 -0.61 17.57 -3.11
N GLU A 221 0.68 17.58 -2.81
CA GLU A 221 1.70 18.09 -3.73
C GLU A 221 1.86 17.23 -5.00
N LEU A 222 1.75 15.91 -4.93
CA LEU A 222 1.69 15.05 -6.13
C LEU A 222 0.44 15.32 -6.97
N ALA A 223 -0.72 15.51 -6.34
CA ALA A 223 -1.95 15.86 -7.03
C ALA A 223 -1.86 17.27 -7.65
N ARG A 224 -1.23 18.22 -6.97
CA ARG A 224 -0.95 19.58 -7.46
C ARG A 224 -0.03 19.56 -8.66
N ALA A 225 1.06 18.80 -8.61
CA ALA A 225 1.99 18.63 -9.71
C ALA A 225 1.32 17.98 -10.95
N ALA A 226 0.46 17.00 -10.74
CA ALA A 226 -0.30 16.36 -11.82
C ALA A 226 -1.37 17.28 -12.44
N LEU A 227 -1.98 18.18 -11.65
CA LEU A 227 -2.93 19.19 -12.13
C LEU A 227 -2.23 20.33 -12.88
N LEU A 228 -1.05 20.76 -12.44
CA LEU A 228 -0.27 21.81 -13.11
C LEU A 228 0.27 21.35 -14.48
N LEU A 229 0.64 20.07 -14.63
CA LEU A 229 1.02 19.51 -15.93
C LEU A 229 -0.14 19.40 -16.93
N ARG A 230 -1.40 19.37 -16.45
CA ARG A 230 -2.61 19.39 -17.30
C ARG A 230 -3.10 20.80 -17.63
N GLY A 231 -2.67 21.82 -16.89
CA GLY A 231 -3.03 23.22 -17.11
C GLY A 231 -2.16 23.97 -18.13
N ALA A 232 -1.04 23.38 -18.59
CA ALA A 232 -0.10 24.04 -19.51
C ALA A 232 -0.43 23.84 -21.01
N PHE A 233 -1.60 23.28 -21.33
CA PHE A 233 -2.04 23.00 -22.69
C PHE A 233 -3.47 23.49 -22.95
N TRP A 234 -3.81 24.71 -22.51
CA TRP A 234 -4.95 25.49 -23.02
C TRP A 234 -4.62 26.97 -22.98
#